data_AF-A0A2P6MXT2-F1
#
_entry.id   AF-A0A2P6MXT2-F1
#
_cell.length_a   1.000
_cell.length_b   1.000
_cell.length_c   1.000
_cell.angle_alpha   90.00
_cell.angle_beta   90.00
_cell.angle_gamma   90.00
#
_symmetry.space_group_name_H-M   'P 1'
#
loop_
_entity.id
_entity.type
_entity.pdbx_description
1 polymer ?
#
loop_
_entity_poly.entity_id
_entity_poly.type
_entity_poly.pdbx_seq_one_letter_code
_entity_poly.pdbx_strand_id
1 'polypeptide(L)'
;MTKPKAVTSLQQQLSALEARAPHIPSKQKVSLLFDKKTANQLDYSTLHALGEEGIEELITIEPRFTPYKTSLFGASTVEYDRLLHTNAENAALNG
;
A
#
# COMPACT_ATOMS: atom_id res chain seq x y z
N MET A 1 39.24 0.65 16.66
CA MET A 1 38.80 1.89 15.98
C MET A 1 38.56 1.57 14.51
N THR A 2 37.32 1.38 14.08
CA THR A 2 36.93 1.06 12.70
C THR A 2 36.74 2.35 11.90
N LYS A 3 37.50 2.54 10.81
CA LYS A 3 37.41 3.73 9.94
C LYS A 3 36.09 3.71 9.14
N PRO A 4 35.42 4.87 8.93
CA PRO A 4 34.21 4.93 8.13
C PRO A 4 34.51 4.69 6.63
N LYS A 5 33.69 3.86 5.98
CA LYS A 5 33.77 3.53 4.55
C LYS A 5 33.31 4.75 3.74
N ALA A 6 34.17 5.30 2.88
CA ALA A 6 33.80 6.44 2.03
C ALA A 6 32.70 6.04 1.04
N VAL A 7 31.56 6.71 1.11
CA VAL A 7 30.43 6.51 0.19
C VAL A 7 30.75 7.26 -1.10
N THR A 8 30.76 6.58 -2.24
CA THR A 8 31.07 7.24 -3.52
C THR A 8 29.89 8.10 -3.99
N SER A 9 30.16 9.15 -4.80
CA SER A 9 29.10 9.98 -5.42
C SER A 9 28.08 9.12 -6.17
N LEU A 10 28.55 8.06 -6.84
CA LEU A 10 27.69 7.11 -7.53
C LEU A 10 26.81 6.32 -6.55
N GLN A 11 27.34 5.86 -5.42
CA GLN A 11 26.54 5.22 -4.37
C GLN A 11 25.52 6.17 -3.75
N GLN A 12 25.85 7.45 -3.56
CA GLN A 12 24.88 8.44 -3.12
C GLN A 12 23.75 8.61 -4.14
N GLN A 13 24.09 8.72 -5.44
CA GLN A 13 23.09 8.81 -6.51
C GLN A 13 22.22 7.55 -6.59
N LEU A 14 22.80 6.35 -6.47
CA LEU A 14 22.04 5.10 -6.44
C LEU A 14 21.10 5.02 -5.23
N SER A 15 21.58 5.37 -4.03
CA SER A 15 20.72 5.38 -2.83
C SER A 15 19.55 6.38 -2.93
N ALA A 16 19.79 7.54 -3.55
CA ALA A 16 18.75 8.52 -3.81
C ALA A 16 17.73 8.03 -4.85
N LEU A 17 18.17 7.25 -5.84
CA LEU A 17 17.30 6.61 -6.82
C LEU A 17 16.49 5.47 -6.20
N GLU A 18 17.10 4.64 -5.34
CA GLU A 18 16.39 3.58 -4.59
C GLU A 18 15.28 4.17 -3.71
N ALA A 19 15.54 5.30 -3.04
CA ALA A 19 14.55 5.98 -2.21
C ALA A 19 13.40 6.61 -3.02
N ARG A 20 13.64 6.93 -4.30
CA ARG A 20 12.68 7.60 -5.19
C ARG A 20 12.01 6.63 -6.17
N ALA A 21 12.52 5.42 -6.31
CA ALA A 21 11.92 4.40 -7.14
C ALA A 21 10.49 4.11 -6.65
N PRO A 22 9.52 3.95 -7.57
CA PRO A 22 8.19 3.52 -7.18
C PRO A 22 8.33 2.19 -6.44
N HIS A 23 7.59 2.05 -5.33
CA HIS A 23 7.73 0.94 -4.39
C HIS A 23 7.57 -0.40 -5.14
N ILE A 24 8.68 -1.01 -5.55
CA ILE A 24 8.69 -2.38 -6.06
C ILE A 24 8.20 -3.22 -4.88
N PRO A 25 7.05 -3.92 -4.99
CA PRO A 25 6.50 -4.65 -3.87
C PRO A 25 7.59 -5.57 -3.33
N SER A 26 8.02 -5.28 -2.10
CA SER A 26 8.93 -6.16 -1.38
C SER A 26 8.30 -7.54 -1.38
N LYS A 27 9.09 -8.60 -1.54
CA LYS A 27 8.56 -9.98 -1.48
C LYS A 27 7.82 -10.28 -0.16
N GLN A 28 7.97 -9.44 0.86
CA GLN A 28 7.25 -9.55 2.11
C GLN A 28 6.01 -8.64 2.10
N LYS A 29 4.83 -9.26 2.23
CA LYS A 29 3.59 -8.54 2.54
C LYS A 29 3.70 -7.99 3.96
N VAL A 30 3.53 -6.68 4.10
CA VAL A 30 3.43 -6.01 5.40
C VAL A 30 1.95 -5.91 5.76
N SER A 31 1.55 -6.42 6.92
CA SER A 31 0.17 -6.39 7.39
C SER A 31 0.08 -5.78 8.78
N LEU A 32 -1.01 -5.07 9.05
CA LEU A 32 -1.34 -4.51 10.37
C LEU A 32 -2.07 -5.52 11.26
N LEU A 33 -2.90 -6.39 10.66
CA LEU A 33 -3.79 -7.30 11.40
C LEU A 33 -3.21 -8.71 11.53
N PHE A 34 -2.40 -9.14 10.56
CA PHE A 34 -1.92 -10.52 10.49
C PHE A 34 -0.41 -10.60 10.67
N ASP A 35 0.03 -11.71 11.25
CA ASP A 35 1.45 -12.05 11.27
C ASP A 35 1.95 -12.32 9.85
N LYS A 36 3.28 -12.28 9.66
CA LYS A 36 3.89 -12.44 8.33
C LYS A 36 3.48 -13.76 7.66
N LYS A 37 3.28 -14.82 8.43
CA LYS A 37 2.91 -16.13 7.87
C LYS A 37 1.50 -16.10 7.30
N THR A 38 0.53 -15.63 8.08
CA THR A 38 -0.88 -15.54 7.65
C THR A 38 -1.03 -14.52 6.53
N ALA A 39 -0.41 -13.35 6.65
CA ALA A 39 -0.47 -12.31 5.63
C ALA A 39 -0.03 -12.80 4.25
N ASN A 40 1.02 -13.63 4.19
CA ASN A 40 1.51 -14.20 2.93
C ASN A 40 0.50 -15.13 2.25
N GLN A 41 -0.31 -15.85 3.03
CA GLN A 41 -1.30 -16.81 2.54
C GLN A 41 -2.63 -16.17 2.11
N LEU A 42 -2.90 -14.94 2.52
CA LEU A 42 -4.14 -14.24 2.18
C LEU A 42 -4.09 -13.63 0.79
N ASP A 43 -5.18 -13.81 0.07
CA ASP A 43 -5.43 -13.22 -1.24
C ASP A 43 -6.13 -11.87 -1.13
N TYR A 44 -6.01 -11.03 -2.16
CA TYR A 44 -6.61 -9.70 -2.17
C TYR A 44 -8.14 -9.74 -2.11
N SER A 45 -8.78 -10.78 -2.65
CA SER A 45 -10.24 -10.96 -2.55
C SER A 45 -10.69 -11.19 -1.11
N THR A 46 -9.96 -11.99 -0.34
CA THR A 46 -10.24 -12.23 1.08
C THR A 46 -10.01 -10.96 1.90
N LEU A 47 -8.95 -10.21 1.59
CA LEU A 47 -8.68 -8.93 2.25
C LEU A 47 -9.73 -7.87 1.91
N HIS A 48 -10.24 -7.87 0.67
CA HIS A 48 -11.31 -6.97 0.25
C HIS A 48 -12.61 -7.24 0.99
N ALA A 49 -13.04 -8.51 1.07
CA ALA A 49 -14.24 -8.88 1.81
C ALA A 49 -14.15 -8.48 3.29
N LEU A 50 -12.99 -8.68 3.92
CA LEU A 50 -12.74 -8.23 5.30
C LEU A 50 -12.80 -6.70 5.41
N GLY A 51 -12.30 -5.97 4.42
CA GLY A 51 -12.38 -4.51 4.35
C GLY A 51 -13.81 -4.00 4.15
N GLU A 52 -14.61 -4.66 3.32
CA GLU A 52 -16.02 -4.34 3.09
C GLU A 52 -16.85 -4.52 4.37
N GLU A 53 -16.66 -5.62 5.10
CA GLU A 53 -17.31 -5.83 6.40
C GLU A 53 -16.90 -4.75 7.40
N GLY A 54 -15.60 -4.46 7.50
CA GLY A 54 -15.09 -3.44 8.42
C GLY A 54 -15.58 -2.01 8.11
N ILE A 55 -15.68 -1.63 6.82
CA ILE A 55 -16.21 -0.30 6.46
C ILE A 55 -17.72 -0.22 6.69
N GLU A 56 -18.46 -1.31 6.50
CA GLU A 56 -19.89 -1.36 6.83
C GLU A 56 -20.13 -1.14 8.32
N GLU A 57 -19.38 -1.83 9.18
CA GLU A 57 -19.42 -1.61 10.62
C GLU A 57 -19.03 -0.17 10.98
N LEU A 58 -17.97 0.37 10.38
CA LEU A 58 -17.54 1.74 10.64
C LEU A 58 -18.59 2.78 10.22
N ILE A 59 -19.31 2.54 9.12
CA ILE A 59 -20.41 3.40 8.66
C ILE A 59 -21.59 3.40 9.65
N THR A 60 -21.85 2.28 10.33
CA THR A 60 -22.90 2.24 11.37
C THR A 60 -22.58 3.17 12.54
N ILE A 61 -21.29 3.38 12.83
CA ILE A 61 -20.80 4.27 13.88
C ILE A 61 -20.69 5.72 13.37
N GLU A 62 -20.16 5.90 12.16
CA GLU A 62 -19.89 7.20 11.56
C GLU A 62 -20.30 7.22 10.07
N PRO A 63 -21.49 7.77 9.75
CA PRO A 63 -22.03 7.75 8.38
C PRO A 63 -21.19 8.49 7.34
N ARG A 64 -20.27 9.37 7.76
CA ARG A 64 -19.37 10.10 6.85
C ARG A 64 -18.48 9.19 6.01
N PHE A 65 -18.31 7.92 6.39
CA PHE A 65 -17.53 6.95 5.64
C PHE A 65 -18.25 6.33 4.44
N THR A 66 -19.56 6.56 4.29
CA THR A 66 -20.39 6.00 3.20
C THR A 66 -19.78 6.17 1.78
N PRO A 67 -19.22 7.33 1.39
CA PRO A 67 -18.65 7.52 0.06
C PRO A 67 -17.45 6.60 -0.25
N TYR A 68 -16.70 6.19 0.78
CA TYR A 68 -15.53 5.34 0.59
C TYR A 68 -15.90 3.89 0.29
N LYS A 69 -17.11 3.45 0.65
CA LYS A 69 -17.61 2.10 0.35
C LYS A 69 -17.59 1.81 -1.16
N THR A 70 -18.00 2.78 -1.98
CA THR A 70 -18.04 2.61 -3.44
C THR A 70 -16.75 3.04 -4.13
N SER A 71 -15.93 3.86 -3.48
CA SER A 71 -14.68 4.39 -4.04
C SER A 71 -13.46 3.52 -3.69
N LEU A 72 -13.13 3.39 -2.40
CA LEU A 72 -11.92 2.71 -1.91
C LEU A 72 -12.15 1.24 -1.57
N PHE A 73 -13.38 0.85 -1.26
CA PHE A 73 -13.78 -0.52 -0.94
C PHE A 73 -14.73 -1.11 -1.99
N GLY A 74 -14.74 -0.54 -3.21
CA GLY A 74 -15.52 -1.06 -4.32
C GLY A 74 -14.80 -2.21 -5.02
N ALA A 75 -15.55 -3.14 -5.62
CA ALA A 75 -15.01 -4.34 -6.26
C ALA A 75 -13.90 -4.10 -7.30
N SER A 76 -13.90 -2.95 -7.98
CA SER A 76 -12.85 -2.58 -8.96
C SER A 76 -11.48 -2.34 -8.31
N THR A 77 -11.42 -2.12 -7.00
CA THR A 77 -10.17 -1.83 -6.28
C THR A 77 -9.32 -3.06 -6.04
N VAL A 78 -9.89 -4.27 -6.10
CA VAL A 78 -9.16 -5.55 -5.94
C VAL A 78 -8.07 -5.71 -7.00
N GLU A 79 -8.34 -5.25 -8.23
CA GLU A 79 -7.41 -5.33 -9.36
C GLU A 79 -6.63 -4.01 -9.59
N TYR A 80 -6.86 -2.99 -8.76
CA TYR A 80 -6.24 -1.69 -8.91
C TYR A 80 -4.79 -1.69 -8.42
N ASP A 81 -3.83 -1.68 -9.35
CA ASP A 81 -2.41 -1.51 -9.03
C ASP A 81 -1.98 -0.04 -9.21
N ARG A 82 -1.66 0.62 -8.10
CA ARG A 82 -1.16 2.01 -8.06
C ARG A 82 0.09 2.21 -8.95
N LEU A 83 0.90 1.18 -9.16
CA LEU A 83 2.12 1.28 -9.96
C LEU A 83 1.86 1.36 -11.47
N LEU A 84 0.68 0.92 -11.92
CA LEU A 84 0.29 0.94 -13.32
C LEU A 84 -0.38 2.27 -13.74
N HIS A 85 -0.65 3.14 -12.78
CA HIS A 85 -1.38 4.39 -12.98
C HIS A 85 -0.45 5.60 -12.95
N THR A 86 -0.87 6.69 -13.59
CA THR A 86 -0.11 7.93 -13.65
C THR A 86 -0.02 8.61 -12.30
N ASN A 87 0.97 9.51 -12.14
CA ASN A 87 1.10 10.31 -10.92
C ASN A 87 -0.15 11.16 -10.63
N ALA A 88 -0.86 11.61 -11.67
CA ALA A 88 -2.07 12.40 -11.53
C ALA A 88 -3.24 11.58 -10.99
N GLU A 89 -3.43 10.36 -11.50
CA GLU A 89 -4.46 9.42 -11.02
C GLU A 89 -4.17 8.99 -9.58
N ASN A 90 -2.92 8.67 -9.26
CA ASN A 90 -2.52 8.35 -7.89
C ASN A 90 -2.67 9.53 -6.93
N ALA A 91 -2.47 10.77 -7.39
CA ALA A 91 -2.70 11.95 -6.58
C ALA A 91 -4.19 12.15 -6.24
N ALA A 92 -5.09 11.79 -7.15
CA ALA A 92 -6.53 11.82 -6.88
C ALA A 92 -6.96 10.83 -5.78
N LEU A 93 -6.23 9.73 -5.59
CA LEU A 93 -6.47 8.77 -4.51
C LEU A 93 -5.88 9.19 -3.15
N ASN A 94 -5.08 10.25 -3.10
CA ASN A 94 -4.42 10.71 -1.87
C ASN A 94 -5.19 11.85 -1.17
N GLY A 95 -6.21 12.42 -1.82
CA GLY A 95 -7.06 13.50 -1.27
C GLY A 95 -8.35 12.97 -0.68
#